data_AF-A0A536IIB6-F1
#
_entry.id   AF-A0A536IIB6-F1
#
_cell.length_a   1.000
_cell.length_b   1.000
_cell.length_c   1.000
_cell.angle_alpha   90.00
_cell.angle_beta   90.00
_cell.angle_gamma   90.00
#
_symmetry.space_group_name_H-M   'P 1'
#
loop_
_entity.id
_entity.type
_entity.pdbx_description
1 polymer ?
#
loop_
_entity_poly.entity_id
_entity_poly.type
_entity_poly.pdbx_seq_one_letter_code
_entity_poly.pdbx_strand_id
1 'polypeptide(L)' 'AREGRLVVRVSAPPVEGAANRAAIALVAGALGLRERDVRLERGAGSRDKVLSVPASARGVLERAMK' A
#
# COMPACT_ATOMS: atom_id res chain seq x y z
N ALA A 1 10.22 2.48 9.45
CA ALA A 1 8.90 1.82 9.70
C ALA A 1 8.48 1.86 11.18
N ARG A 2 7.21 1.64 11.53
CA ARG A 2 6.81 1.30 12.92
C ARG A 2 6.49 -0.19 12.97
N GLU A 3 7.21 -0.96 13.79
CA GLU A 3 6.95 -2.41 14.01
C GLU A 3 6.84 -3.24 12.71
N GLY A 4 7.72 -2.99 11.73
CA GLY A 4 7.68 -3.70 10.45
C GLY A 4 6.50 -3.28 9.54
N ARG A 5 5.86 -2.14 9.80
CA ARG A 5 4.79 -1.58 8.96
C ARG A 5 5.20 -0.25 8.34
N LEU A 6 4.78 -0.08 7.08
CA LEU A 6 4.84 1.20 6.37
C LEU A 6 3.65 2.06 6.84
N VAL A 7 3.93 3.24 7.40
CA VAL A 7 2.88 4.19 7.75
C VAL A 7 2.66 5.12 6.56
N VAL A 8 1.45 5.10 6.01
CA VAL A 8 1.05 5.95 4.89
C VAL A 8 -0.05 6.91 5.30
N ARG A 9 -0.06 8.09 4.68
CA ARG A 9 -1.13 9.09 4.84
C ARG A 9 -1.90 9.19 3.54
N VAL A 10 -3.21 8.97 3.63
CA VAL A 10 -4.15 9.18 2.52
C VAL A 10 -5.25 10.13 3.00
N SER A 11 -5.61 11.11 2.18
CA SER A 11 -6.67 12.07 2.50
C SER A 11 -8.06 11.55 2.14
N ALA A 12 -8.15 10.39 1.51
CA ALA A 12 -9.41 9.83 1.04
C ALA A 12 -10.30 9.38 2.22
N PRO A 13 -11.61 9.70 2.20
CA PRO A 13 -12.55 9.27 3.22
C PRO A 13 -12.71 7.73 3.24
N PRO A 14 -13.13 7.13 4.37
CA PRO A 14 -13.37 5.69 4.49
C PRO A 14 -14.72 5.25 3.89
N VAL A 15 -15.15 5.88 2.79
CA VAL A 15 -16.40 5.55 2.08
C VAL A 15 -16.09 4.76 0.82
N GLU A 16 -16.92 3.76 0.49
CA GLU A 16 -16.88 3.01 -0.78
C GLU A 16 -15.47 2.56 -1.22
N GLY A 17 -14.62 2.17 -0.28
CA GLY A 17 -13.24 1.74 -0.56
C GLY A 17 -12.31 2.82 -1.11
N ALA A 18 -12.66 4.11 -1.03
CA ALA A 18 -11.82 5.21 -1.51
C ALA A 18 -10.46 5.25 -0.81
N ALA A 19 -10.42 5.00 0.51
CA ALA A 19 -9.17 4.82 1.25
C ALA A 19 -8.33 3.62 0.75
N ASN A 20 -8.95 2.57 0.21
CA ASN A 20 -8.25 1.41 -0.37
C ASN A 20 -7.60 1.79 -1.70
N ARG A 21 -8.38 2.43 -2.58
CA ARG A 21 -7.87 2.93 -3.87
C ARG A 21 -6.74 3.94 -3.67
N ALA A 22 -6.89 4.89 -2.75
CA ALA A 22 -5.85 5.87 -2.45
C ALA A 22 -4.57 5.23 -1.89
N ALA A 23 -4.69 4.21 -1.02
CA ALA A 23 -3.53 3.49 -0.51
C ALA A 23 -2.82 2.69 -1.61
N ILE A 24 -3.58 2.02 -2.49
CA ILE A 24 -3.06 1.28 -3.65
C ILE A 24 -2.30 2.21 -4.58
N ALA A 25 -2.91 3.34 -4.96
CA ALA A 25 -2.29 4.34 -5.83
C ALA A 25 -1.00 4.92 -5.23
N LEU A 26 -1.04 5.28 -3.94
CA LEU A 26 0.13 5.80 -3.23
C LEU A 26 1.28 4.78 -3.20
N VAL A 27 0.99 3.52 -2.87
CA VAL A 27 2.00 2.46 -2.80
C VAL A 27 2.54 2.14 -4.20
N ALA A 28 1.68 2.05 -5.21
CA ALA A 28 2.09 1.82 -6.59
C ALA A 28 3.06 2.91 -7.07
N GLY A 29 2.71 4.19 -6.85
CA GLY A 29 3.56 5.31 -7.21
C GLY A 29 4.91 5.30 -6.48
N ALA A 30 4.91 5.03 -5.17
CA ALA A 30 6.14 4.96 -4.38
C ALA A 30 7.07 3.81 -4.79
N LEU A 31 6.52 2.71 -5.28
CA LEU A 31 7.29 1.54 -5.72
C LEU A 31 7.58 1.51 -7.23
N GLY A 32 7.09 2.48 -8.00
CA GLY A 32 7.24 2.51 -9.46
C GLY A 32 6.45 1.42 -10.19
N LEU A 33 5.34 0.96 -9.61
CA LEU A 33 4.49 -0.10 -10.12
C LEU A 33 3.21 0.44 -10.80
N ARG A 34 2.52 -0.40 -11.55
CA ARG A 34 1.14 -0.11 -11.98
C ARG A 34 0.18 -0.42 -10.83
N GLU A 35 -0.91 0.34 -10.70
CA GLU A 35 -1.91 0.12 -9.65
C GLU A 35 -2.48 -1.31 -9.67
N ARG A 36 -2.70 -1.88 -10.86
CA ARG A 36 -3.18 -3.27 -11.03
C ARG A 36 -2.22 -4.33 -10.47
N ASP A 37 -0.95 -4.00 -10.32
CA ASP A 37 0.08 -4.91 -9.79
C ASP A 37 0.12 -4.85 -8.24
N VAL A 38 -0.61 -3.91 -7.62
CA VAL A 38 -0.73 -3.78 -6.17
C VAL A 38 -2.11 -4.28 -5.76
N ARG A 39 -2.16 -5.42 -5.08
CA ARG A 39 -3.41 -6.07 -4.67
C ARG A 39 -3.62 -5.97 -3.17
N LEU A 40 -4.85 -5.64 -2.78
CA LEU A 40 -5.28 -5.69 -1.39
C LEU A 40 -5.67 -7.13 -1.01
N GLU A 41 -4.85 -7.76 -0.19
CA GLU A 41 -5.09 -9.13 0.29
C GLU A 41 -5.99 -9.14 1.52
N ARG A 42 -5.75 -8.21 2.47
CA ARG A 42 -6.51 -8.09 3.72
C ARG A 42 -6.60 -6.65 4.21
N GLY A 43 -7.62 -6.39 5.03
CA GLY A 43 -7.77 -5.09 5.71
C GLY A 43 -8.61 -4.07 4.97
N ALA A 44 -9.50 -4.49 4.07
CA ALA A 44 -10.36 -3.57 3.30
C ALA A 44 -11.26 -2.68 4.17
N GLY A 45 -11.65 -3.14 5.35
CA GLY A 45 -12.42 -2.37 6.34
C GLY A 45 -11.58 -1.82 7.51
N SER A 46 -10.25 -1.89 7.43
CA SER A 46 -9.33 -1.49 8.51
C SER A 46 -8.31 -0.46 8.03
N ARG A 47 -7.67 0.24 8.98
CA ARG A 47 -6.50 1.08 8.72
C ARG A 47 -5.26 0.25 8.41
N ASP A 48 -5.21 -0.97 8.95
CA ASP A 48 -4.13 -1.92 8.69
C ASP A 48 -4.44 -2.73 7.43
N LYS A 49 -3.56 -2.60 6.42
CA LYS A 49 -3.73 -3.23 5.11
C LYS A 49 -2.56 -4.15 4.82
N VAL A 50 -2.87 -5.34 4.30
CA VAL A 50 -1.89 -6.25 3.72
C VAL A 50 -2.01 -6.13 2.21
N LEU A 51 -0.96 -5.62 1.58
CA LEU A 51 -0.86 -5.49 0.13
C LEU A 51 0.16 -6.48 -0.41
N SER A 52 -0.13 -7.10 -1.54
CA SER A 52 0.83 -7.87 -2.33
C SER A 52 1.28 -7.04 -3.54
N VAL A 53 2.55 -7.20 -3.91
CA VAL A 53 3.18 -6.53 -5.06
C VAL A 53 4.15 -7.51 -5.75
N PRO A 54 4.58 -7.26 -7.00
CA PRO A 54 5.52 -8.14 -7.69
C PRO A 54 6.87 -8.20 -6.99
N ALA A 55 7.54 -9.35 -7.11
CA ALA A 55 8.85 -9.58 -6.50
C ALA A 55 9.92 -8.57 -6.95
N SER A 56 9.77 -7.97 -8.15
CA SER A 56 10.67 -6.94 -8.66
C SER A 56 10.73 -5.69 -7.77
N ALA A 57 9.70 -5.40 -6.97
CA ALA A 57 9.68 -4.25 -6.07
C ALA A 57 10.41 -4.49 -4.73
N ARG A 58 10.91 -5.72 -4.48
CA ARG A 58 11.52 -6.12 -3.20
C ARG A 58 12.59 -5.15 -2.70
N GLY A 59 13.54 -4.76 -3.56
CA GLY A 59 14.62 -3.86 -3.15
C GLY A 59 14.16 -2.42 -2.83
N VAL A 60 13.03 -1.96 -3.41
CA VAL A 60 12.43 -0.66 -3.06
C VAL A 60 11.68 -0.78 -1.73
N LEU A 61 10.91 -1.86 -1.55
CA LEU A 61 10.20 -2.17 -0.30
C LEU A 61 11.15 -2.26 0.90
N GLU A 62 12.25 -3.01 0.77
CA GLU A 62 13.23 -3.16 1.85
C GLU A 62 13.83 -1.81 2.27
N ARG A 63 13.99 -0.87 1.33
CA ARG A 63 14.45 0.51 1.65
C ARG A 63 13.35 1.34 2.31
N ALA A 64 12.10 1.20 1.86
CA ALA A 64 10.96 1.93 2.43
C ALA A 64 10.57 1.43 3.84
N MET A 65 10.92 0.17 4.18
CA MET A 65 10.63 -0.44 5.47
C MET A 65 11.73 -0.27 6.52
N LYS A 66 12.92 0.20 6.13
CA LYS A 66 13.92 0.68 7.10
C LYS A 66 13.40 1.92 7.84
#